data_AF-A0A8T7BV75-F1
#
_entry.id   AF-A0A8T7BV75-F1
#
_cell.length_a   1.000
_cell.length_b   1.000
_cell.length_c   1.000
_cell.angle_alpha   90.00
_cell.angle_beta   90.00
_cell.angle_gamma   90.00
#
_symmetry.space_group_name_H-M   'P 1'
#
loop_
_entity.id
_entity.type
_entity.pdbx_description
1 polymer ?
#
loop_
_entity_poly.entity_id
_entity_poly.type
_entity_poly.pdbx_seq_one_letter_code
_entity_poly.pdbx_strand_id
1 'polypeptide(L)'
;EGVIGGLAVNILWMLLIYSQTALLNISLTWFIAIGLATSAISVVGDLFESILKREAGVKDSGKILPGHGGVLDRFDSIIAAAPIFLCGLFLSGMSW
;
A
#
# COMPACT_ATOMS: atom_id res chain seq x y z
N GLU A 1 -1.25 -11.89 13.30
CA GLU A 1 0.21 -11.99 13.13
C GLU A 1 0.69 -11.40 11.80
N GLY A 2 0.10 -11.76 10.67
CA GLY A 2 0.49 -11.24 9.34
C GLY A 2 0.58 -9.72 9.22
N VAL A 3 -0.41 -8.97 9.73
CA VAL A 3 -0.39 -7.49 9.70
C VAL A 3 0.78 -6.91 10.51
N ILE A 4 1.04 -7.45 11.70
CA ILE A 4 2.12 -6.97 12.58
C ILE A 4 3.49 -7.26 11.95
N GLY A 5 3.67 -8.46 11.39
CA GLY A 5 4.88 -8.81 10.63
C GLY A 5 5.07 -7.94 9.39
N GLY A 6 4.00 -7.69 8.64
CA GLY A 6 4.03 -6.79 7.48
C GLY A 6 4.40 -5.35 7.85
N LEU A 7 3.83 -4.82 8.94
CA LEU A 7 4.17 -3.48 9.44
C LEU A 7 5.62 -3.40 9.91
N ALA A 8 6.13 -4.41 10.60
CA ALA A 8 7.53 -4.45 11.04
C ALA A 8 8.49 -4.44 9.84
N VAL A 9 8.23 -5.28 8.83
CA VAL A 9 9.03 -5.32 7.59
C VAL A 9 8.92 -4.00 6.82
N ASN A 10 7.74 -3.39 6.77
CA ASN A 10 7.52 -2.10 6.12
C ASN A 10 8.36 -0.98 6.80
N ILE A 11 8.37 -0.93 8.13
CA ILE A 11 9.19 0.04 8.87
C ILE A 11 10.68 -0.16 8.59
N LEU A 12 11.17 -1.40 8.62
CA LEU A 12 12.56 -1.71 8.29
C LEU A 12 12.92 -1.29 6.86
N TRP A 13 12.02 -1.56 5.91
CA TRP A 13 12.20 -1.18 4.52
C TRP A 13 12.24 0.34 4.34
N MET A 14 11.34 1.08 5.00
CA MET A 14 11.33 2.54 4.99
C MET A 14 12.62 3.14 5.54
N LEU A 15 13.15 2.59 6.64
CA LEU A 15 14.42 3.03 7.21
C LEU A 15 15.59 2.80 6.24
N LEU A 16 15.61 1.64 5.57
CA LEU A 16 16.64 1.31 4.58
C LEU A 16 16.57 2.26 3.38
N ILE A 17 15.37 2.50 2.84
CA ILE A 17 15.18 3.46 1.74
C ILE A 17 15.61 4.86 2.16
N TYR A 18 15.14 5.34 3.31
CA TYR A 18 15.48 6.67 3.82
C TYR A 18 16.99 6.89 3.95
N SER A 19 17.74 5.85 4.37
CA SER A 19 19.20 5.92 4.47
C SER A 19 19.92 6.06 3.11
N GLN A 20 19.31 5.59 2.02
CA GLN A 20 19.84 5.71 0.66
C GLN A 20 19.30 6.93 -0.08
N THR A 21 18.18 7.48 0.37
CA THR A 21 17.49 8.62 -0.24
C THR A 21 17.63 9.88 0.62
N ALA A 22 18.84 10.19 1.07
CA ALA A 22 19.17 11.46 1.76
C ALA A 22 18.84 12.74 0.93
N LEU A 23 18.38 12.55 -0.32
CA LEU A 23 17.90 13.58 -1.24
C LEU A 23 16.42 13.96 -1.05
N LEU A 24 15.63 13.16 -0.34
CA LEU A 24 14.25 13.52 -0.03
C LEU A 24 14.28 14.51 1.15
N ASN A 25 13.97 15.78 0.87
CA ASN A 25 13.81 16.85 1.89
C ASN A 25 12.56 16.63 2.77
N ILE A 26 12.30 15.40 3.19
CA ILE A 26 11.17 14.99 4.02
C ILE A 26 11.72 14.53 5.37
N SER A 27 11.11 14.99 6.45
CA SER A 27 11.43 14.49 7.79
C SER A 27 11.13 12.99 7.91
N LEU A 28 12.04 12.22 8.52
CA LEU A 28 11.88 10.80 8.80
C LEU A 28 10.52 10.49 9.46
N THR A 29 10.09 11.32 10.40
CA THR A 29 8.80 11.14 11.09
C THR A 29 7.62 11.22 10.12
N TRP A 30 7.67 12.17 9.18
CA TRP A 30 6.65 12.31 8.14
C TRP A 30 6.66 11.12 7.18
N PHE A 31 7.84 10.67 6.77
CA PHE A 31 7.99 9.54 5.87
C PHE A 31 7.41 8.25 6.47
N ILE A 32 7.72 7.96 7.73
CA ILE A 32 7.15 6.80 8.44
C ILE A 32 5.64 6.96 8.62
N ALA A 33 5.15 8.14 8.98
CA ALA A 33 3.71 8.38 9.17
C ALA A 33 2.92 8.13 7.88
N ILE A 34 3.40 8.64 6.74
CA ILE A 34 2.77 8.43 5.43
C ILE A 34 2.80 6.95 5.04
N GLY A 35 3.93 6.27 5.22
CA GLY A 35 4.05 4.85 4.89
C GLY A 35 3.17 3.94 5.75
N LEU A 36 3.00 4.25 7.03
CA LEU A 36 2.07 3.54 7.92
C LEU A 36 0.61 3.79 7.52
N ALA A 37 0.23 5.04 7.24
CA ALA A 37 -1.12 5.37 6.78
C ALA A 37 -1.44 4.66 5.45
N THR A 38 -0.48 4.64 4.53
CA THR A 38 -0.57 3.96 3.23
C THR A 38 -0.75 2.45 3.42
N SER A 39 0.02 1.83 4.32
CA SER A 39 -0.10 0.40 4.63
C SER A 39 -1.46 0.05 5.25
N ALA A 40 -2.00 0.91 6.13
CA ALA A 40 -3.33 0.69 6.69
C ALA A 40 -4.41 0.72 5.60
N ILE A 41 -4.35 1.69 4.69
CA ILE A 41 -5.32 1.81 3.59
C ILE A 41 -5.18 0.69 2.58
N SER A 42 -3.96 0.21 2.31
CA SER A 42 -3.70 -0.96 1.48
C SER A 42 -4.45 -2.21 1.98
N VAL A 43 -4.40 -2.47 3.30
CA VAL A 43 -5.15 -3.57 3.93
C VAL A 43 -6.66 -3.36 3.79
N VAL A 44 -7.15 -2.13 3.97
CA VAL A 44 -8.57 -1.82 3.79
C VAL A 44 -9.01 -2.04 2.34
N GLY A 45 -8.17 -1.71 1.35
CA GLY A 45 -8.42 -1.94 -0.07
C GLY A 45 -8.60 -3.43 -0.39
N ASP A 46 -7.71 -4.28 0.12
CA ASP A 46 -7.76 -5.74 -0.03
C ASP A 46 -9.03 -6.35 0.60
N LEU A 47 -9.43 -5.85 1.76
CA LEU A 47 -10.68 -6.25 2.39
C LEU A 47 -11.91 -5.78 1.61
N PHE A 48 -11.89 -4.56 1.07
CA PHE A 48 -12.97 -4.03 0.25
C PHE A 48 -13.15 -4.86 -1.03
N GLU A 49 -12.06 -5.21 -1.70
CA GLU A 49 -12.10 -6.11 -2.85
C GLU A 49 -12.67 -7.48 -2.48
N SER A 50 -12.23 -8.04 -1.34
CA SER A 50 -12.76 -9.31 -0.82
C SER A 50 -14.27 -9.28 -0.58
N ILE A 51 -14.82 -8.13 -0.15
CA ILE A 51 -16.27 -7.95 0.01
C ILE A 51 -16.96 -7.87 -1.36
N LEU A 52 -16.42 -7.09 -2.29
CA LEU A 52 -16.97 -6.99 -3.65
C LEU A 52 -17.04 -8.35 -4.36
N LYS A 53 -16.02 -9.20 -4.18
CA LYS A 53 -16.01 -10.57 -4.71
C LYS A 53 -17.17 -11.41 -4.14
N ARG A 54 -17.49 -11.26 -2.85
CA ARG A 54 -18.61 -11.97 -2.21
C ARG A 54 -19.96 -11.49 -2.73
N GLU A 55 -20.15 -10.18 -2.88
CA GLU A 55 -21.39 -9.61 -3.42
C GLU A 55 -21.61 -9.98 -4.89
N ALA A 56 -20.54 -10.05 -5.68
CA ALA A 56 -20.61 -10.42 -7.09
C ALA A 56 -20.74 -11.94 -7.34
N GLY A 57 -20.70 -12.77 -6.27
CA GLY A 57 -20.79 -14.23 -6.38
C GLY A 57 -19.62 -14.88 -7.13
N VAL A 58 -18.54 -14.14 -7.37
CA VAL A 58 -17.34 -14.59 -8.10
C VAL A 58 -16.15 -14.68 -7.16
N LYS A 59 -15.43 -15.81 -7.23
CA LYS A 59 -14.30 -16.07 -6.34
C LYS A 59 -13.01 -15.35 -6.78
N ASP A 60 -12.85 -15.14 -8.08
CA ASP A 60 -11.70 -14.45 -8.69
C ASP A 60 -12.20 -13.28 -9.54
N SER A 61 -11.53 -12.12 -9.42
CA SER A 61 -11.85 -10.89 -10.16
C SER A 61 -11.52 -10.98 -11.67
N GLY A 62 -10.91 -12.09 -12.14
CA GLY A 62 -10.70 -12.39 -13.56
C GLY A 62 -10.14 -13.78 -13.86
N LYS A 63 -10.20 -14.21 -15.14
CA LYS A 63 -9.71 -15.51 -15.64
C LYS A 63 -8.43 -15.44 -16.49
N ILE A 64 -7.77 -14.28 -16.55
CA ILE A 64 -6.69 -14.02 -17.51
C ILE A 64 -5.46 -14.90 -17.27
N LEU A 65 -5.23 -15.35 -16.03
CA LEU A 65 -4.15 -16.29 -15.70
C LEU A 65 -4.72 -17.54 -14.99
N PRO A 66 -4.80 -18.71 -15.68
CA PRO A 66 -5.28 -19.93 -15.04
C PRO A 66 -4.33 -20.31 -13.89
N GLY A 67 -4.85 -20.32 -12.66
CA GLY A 67 -4.13 -20.69 -11.44
C GLY A 67 -3.49 -19.54 -10.65
N HIS A 68 -3.64 -18.27 -11.05
CA HIS A 68 -2.88 -17.14 -10.47
C HIS A 68 -3.72 -15.99 -9.88
N GLY A 69 -5.04 -16.17 -9.73
CA GLY A 69 -5.96 -15.14 -9.26
C GLY A 69 -6.28 -14.08 -10.32
N GLY A 70 -7.15 -13.12 -9.98
CA GLY A 70 -7.47 -12.00 -10.85
C GLY A 70 -6.33 -10.99 -10.92
N VAL A 71 -6.17 -10.31 -12.06
CA VAL A 71 -5.22 -9.17 -12.17
C VAL A 71 -5.59 -8.07 -11.18
N LEU A 72 -6.89 -7.91 -10.89
CA LEU A 72 -7.41 -6.94 -9.94
C LEU A 72 -6.92 -7.20 -8.51
N ASP A 73 -6.83 -8.47 -8.08
CA ASP A 73 -6.34 -8.87 -6.75
C ASP A 73 -4.87 -8.49 -6.50
N ARG A 74 -4.13 -8.06 -7.54
CA ARG A 74 -2.74 -7.61 -7.42
C ARG A 74 -2.59 -6.09 -7.38
N PHE A 75 -3.61 -5.37 -7.83
CA PHE A 75 -3.57 -3.92 -7.96
C PHE A 75 -4.49 -3.23 -6.97
N ASP A 76 -5.48 -3.91 -6.38
CA ASP A 76 -6.43 -3.38 -5.40
C ASP A 76 -5.77 -2.59 -4.25
N SER A 77 -4.77 -3.19 -3.63
CA SER A 77 -3.98 -2.65 -2.53
C SER A 77 -3.14 -1.46 -2.97
N ILE A 78 -2.58 -1.49 -4.20
CA ILE A 78 -1.81 -0.38 -4.79
C ILE A 78 -2.74 0.78 -5.17
N ILE A 79 -3.90 0.50 -5.74
CA ILE A 79 -4.91 1.49 -6.13
C ILE A 79 -5.43 2.23 -4.89
N ALA A 80 -5.63 1.53 -3.78
CA ALA A 80 -6.01 2.15 -2.52
C ALA A 80 -4.85 2.95 -1.87
N ALA A 81 -3.63 2.41 -1.93
CA ALA A 81 -2.45 2.99 -1.29
C ALA A 81 -1.91 4.26 -2.01
N ALA A 82 -1.86 4.25 -3.33
CA ALA A 82 -1.23 5.28 -4.16
C ALA A 82 -1.74 6.72 -3.91
N PRO A 83 -3.07 7.00 -3.86
CA PRO A 83 -3.54 8.35 -3.64
C PRO A 83 -3.18 8.87 -2.24
N ILE A 84 -3.20 8.01 -1.22
CA ILE A 84 -2.85 8.37 0.16
C ILE A 84 -1.36 8.68 0.27
N PHE A 85 -0.52 7.86 -0.33
CA PHE A 85 0.92 8.08 -0.35
C PHE A 85 1.28 9.38 -1.06
N LEU A 86 0.69 9.62 -2.24
CA LEU A 86 0.93 10.83 -3.03
C LEU A 86 0.43 12.08 -2.29
N CYS A 87 -0.77 12.06 -1.72
CA CYS A 87 -1.29 13.15 -0.90
C CYS A 87 -0.37 13.43 0.31
N GLY A 88 0.12 12.38 0.97
CA GLY A 88 1.06 12.52 2.08
C GLY A 88 2.36 13.20 1.67
N LEU A 89 2.93 12.83 0.51
CA LEU A 89 4.12 13.47 -0.04
C LEU A 89 3.89 14.94 -0.43
N PHE A 90 2.73 15.28 -1.00
CA PHE A 90 2.40 16.68 -1.27
C PHE A 90 2.29 17.51 0.01
N LEU A 91 1.67 16.95 1.06
CA LEU A 91 1.51 17.61 2.36
C LEU A 91 2.83 17.75 3.13
N SER A 92 3.80 16.86 2.90
CA SER A 92 5.11 16.95 3.54
C SER A 92 5.97 18.11 3.01
N GLY A 93 5.49 18.85 2.01
CA GLY A 93 6.17 20.01 1.44
C GLY A 93 7.29 19.63 0.48
N MET A 94 7.29 18.39 -0.03
CA MET A 94 8.26 17.94 -1.03
C MET A 94 8.04 18.73 -2.33
N SER A 95 8.91 19.71 -2.56
CA SER A 95 9.02 20.43 -3.84
C SER A 95 9.79 19.56 -4.83
N TRP A 96 9.13 19.20 -5.93
CA TRP A 96 9.72 18.47 -7.07
C TRP A 96 10.76 19.30 -7.82
#